data_AF-A0A2E2PJJ9-F1
#
_entry.id   AF-A0A2E2PJJ9-F1
#
_cell.length_a   1.000
_cell.length_b   1.000
_cell.length_c   1.000
_cell.angle_alpha   90.00
_cell.angle_beta   90.00
_cell.angle_gamma   90.00
#
_symmetry.space_group_name_H-M   'P 1'
#
loop_
_entity.id
_entity.type
_entity.pdbx_description
1 polymer ?
#
loop_
_entity_poly.entity_id
_entity_poly.type
_entity_poly.pdbx_seq_one_letter_code
_entity_poly.pdbx_strand_id
1 'polypeptide(L)'
;MSQKLKYNCIEELKKSDLPIIIVAAVGESEAVLNACKNNKIKIDAFCDSIKGKSDKLFCGIQVIHTPSLPEKFPKAKFVIASQHIQDCIEQLTALGYDEFYSPLELLENYDVKNNNHLISKSYMEARLAVCKNSHKMFLEGKEKTYMRSLDVMITTRCGMKCASCSNLMQYYKFHKNFDHEKILDAIDIIRNNVDIISEFRLIGGEPLMNKEWAAIANGISERNPDCEIFIYSNGTIAPKDEKLESIKGKKINFIITEYGDLSRNLTKLHDQLNKHNINYVSTPAQYWVDCSSIRHHKRSTSELKEVFKQCCVKYLYTLLHGKLYRCPFIANAANLNAIPDNPANYVDLFSDDKNINQQIKRLIKVAKFFPGCDFCDGRPYDATSSVGYDGKGIIKAGIQTPEILDYKEYK
;
A
#
# COMPACT_ATOMS: atom_id res chain seq x y z
N MET A 1 6.65 -12.39 21.52
CA MET A 1 6.02 -11.05 21.62
C MET A 1 4.61 -11.24 22.13
N SER A 2 4.43 -11.09 23.44
CA SER A 2 3.12 -11.00 24.11
C SER A 2 2.31 -9.85 23.51
N GLN A 3 0.97 -9.97 23.51
CA GLN A 3 0.03 -9.13 22.76
C GLN A 3 0.21 -7.64 23.05
N LYS A 4 0.99 -6.95 22.22
CA LYS A 4 1.05 -5.48 22.22
C LYS A 4 -0.27 -4.85 21.76
N LEU A 5 -1.07 -5.57 20.98
CA LEU A 5 -2.35 -5.09 20.46
C LEU A 5 -3.52 -5.80 21.14
N LYS A 6 -4.41 -5.04 21.76
CA LYS A 6 -5.62 -5.54 22.44
C LYS A 6 -6.80 -5.58 21.47
N TYR A 7 -7.58 -6.65 21.50
CA TYR A 7 -8.83 -6.76 20.74
C TYR A 7 -9.98 -6.02 21.44
N ASN A 8 -10.19 -6.33 22.73
CA ASN A 8 -11.21 -5.71 23.56
C ASN A 8 -10.81 -4.24 23.81
N CYS A 9 -11.44 -3.33 23.09
CA CYS A 9 -11.15 -1.91 23.11
C CYS A 9 -12.30 -1.09 23.68
N ILE A 10 -13.57 -1.45 23.46
CA ILE A 10 -14.71 -0.58 23.77
C ILE A 10 -14.78 -0.23 25.26
N GLU A 11 -14.82 -1.23 26.14
CA GLU A 11 -14.96 -1.00 27.58
C GLU A 11 -13.72 -0.34 28.20
N GLU A 12 -12.51 -0.69 27.72
CA GLU A 12 -11.27 -0.08 28.20
C GLU A 12 -11.09 1.37 27.75
N LEU A 13 -11.59 1.72 26.56
CA LEU A 13 -11.54 3.07 26.01
C LEU A 13 -12.61 3.97 26.64
N LYS A 14 -13.83 3.48 26.86
CA LYS A 14 -14.90 4.24 27.55
C LYS A 14 -14.53 4.68 28.96
N LYS A 15 -13.76 3.86 29.69
CA LYS A 15 -13.36 4.11 31.09
C LYS A 15 -11.99 4.79 31.19
N SER A 16 -11.40 5.20 30.06
CA SER A 16 -10.06 5.77 30.04
C SER A 16 -10.08 7.25 30.47
N ASP A 17 -9.25 7.58 31.45
CA ASP A 17 -8.89 8.98 31.76
C ASP A 17 -7.73 9.51 30.89
N LEU A 18 -7.08 8.62 30.13
CA LEU A 18 -6.02 8.99 29.19
C LEU A 18 -6.59 9.43 27.84
N PRO A 19 -5.93 10.37 27.14
CA PRO A 19 -6.26 10.73 25.78
C PRO A 19 -6.33 9.52 24.84
N ILE A 20 -7.30 9.50 23.95
CA ILE A 20 -7.47 8.44 22.95
C ILE A 20 -7.14 8.99 21.57
N ILE A 21 -6.18 8.36 20.90
CA ILE A 21 -5.64 8.79 19.62
C ILE A 21 -5.88 7.71 18.57
N ILE A 22 -6.43 8.09 17.42
CA ILE A 22 -6.54 7.17 16.27
C ILE A 22 -5.28 7.32 15.40
N VAL A 23 -4.63 6.19 15.10
CA VAL A 23 -3.39 6.17 14.31
C VAL A 23 -3.71 6.08 12.82
N ALA A 24 -2.97 6.90 12.05
CA ALA A 24 -3.16 7.25 10.64
C ALA A 24 -4.41 8.10 10.40
N ALA A 25 -4.29 9.12 9.55
CA ALA A 25 -5.40 9.92 9.05
C ALA A 25 -5.74 9.45 7.62
N VAL A 26 -6.49 8.35 7.52
CA VAL A 26 -6.93 7.70 6.28
C VAL A 26 -8.45 7.46 6.32
N GLY A 27 -9.05 7.02 5.21
CA GLY A 27 -10.50 6.80 5.14
C GLY A 27 -11.01 5.84 6.21
N GLU A 28 -10.32 4.75 6.45
CA GLU A 28 -10.65 3.77 7.51
C GLU A 28 -10.71 4.42 8.90
N SER A 29 -9.88 5.43 9.16
CA SER A 29 -9.84 6.17 10.42
C SER A 29 -11.11 7.00 10.67
N GLU A 30 -11.79 7.45 9.61
CA GLU A 30 -13.12 8.09 9.72
C GLU A 30 -14.17 7.09 10.24
N ALA A 31 -14.19 5.88 9.68
CA ALA A 31 -15.10 4.83 10.12
C ALA A 31 -14.82 4.43 11.58
N VAL A 32 -13.55 4.33 11.97
CA VAL A 32 -13.15 4.09 13.37
C VAL A 32 -13.62 5.23 14.28
N LEU A 33 -13.45 6.50 13.87
CA LEU A 33 -13.95 7.64 14.63
C LEU A 33 -15.48 7.58 14.81
N ASN A 34 -16.22 7.27 13.75
CA ASN A 34 -17.67 7.15 13.81
C ASN A 34 -18.10 5.98 14.72
N ALA A 35 -17.40 4.84 14.66
CA ALA A 35 -17.64 3.72 15.56
C ALA A 35 -17.36 4.08 17.03
N CYS A 36 -16.30 4.85 17.30
CA CYS A 36 -16.02 5.39 18.64
C CYS A 36 -17.15 6.30 19.12
N LYS A 37 -17.64 7.22 18.28
CA LYS A 37 -18.77 8.11 18.61
C LYS A 37 -20.04 7.32 18.94
N ASN A 38 -20.38 6.30 18.14
CA ASN A 38 -21.52 5.42 18.39
C ASN A 38 -21.43 4.70 19.74
N ASN A 39 -20.20 4.42 20.19
CA ASN A 39 -19.91 3.81 21.48
C ASN A 39 -19.66 4.83 22.61
N LYS A 40 -19.92 6.13 22.37
CA LYS A 40 -19.67 7.22 23.33
C LYS A 40 -18.21 7.32 23.80
N ILE A 41 -17.26 6.93 22.94
CA ILE A 41 -15.82 7.07 23.16
C ILE A 41 -15.38 8.39 22.56
N LYS A 42 -14.81 9.27 23.38
CA LYS A 42 -14.25 10.54 22.94
C LYS A 42 -12.86 10.31 22.35
N ILE A 43 -12.60 10.89 21.17
CA ILE A 43 -11.29 10.88 20.51
C ILE A 43 -10.69 12.28 20.63
N ASP A 44 -9.45 12.35 21.09
CA ASP A 44 -8.76 13.62 21.36
C ASP A 44 -7.91 14.09 20.16
N ALA A 45 -7.38 13.15 19.37
CA ALA A 45 -6.60 13.46 18.18
C ALA A 45 -6.53 12.29 17.19
N PHE A 46 -6.11 12.59 15.97
CA PHE A 46 -5.45 11.63 15.10
C PHE A 46 -3.93 11.80 15.19
N CYS A 47 -3.16 10.78 14.82
CA CYS A 47 -1.74 10.95 14.54
C CYS A 47 -1.36 10.35 13.19
N ASP A 48 -0.40 10.96 12.50
CA ASP A 48 0.11 10.46 11.22
C ASP A 48 1.60 10.78 11.07
N SER A 49 2.33 9.87 10.42
CA SER A 49 3.78 10.01 10.19
C SER A 49 4.08 10.94 9.01
N ILE A 50 3.09 11.28 8.19
CA ILE A 50 3.23 12.30 7.14
C ILE A 50 3.00 13.68 7.78
N LYS A 51 4.08 14.43 8.03
CA LYS A 51 4.03 15.77 8.64
C LYS A 51 2.98 16.70 8.04
N GLY A 52 2.87 16.77 6.71
CA GLY A 52 1.92 17.69 6.05
C GLY A 52 0.45 17.40 6.32
N LYS A 53 0.09 16.20 6.83
CA LYS A 53 -1.28 15.94 7.30
C LYS A 53 -1.61 16.64 8.61
N SER A 54 -0.61 17.05 9.40
CA SER A 54 -0.81 17.81 10.64
C SER A 54 -1.19 19.29 10.41
N ASP A 55 -1.08 19.76 9.17
CA ASP A 55 -1.43 21.14 8.80
C ASP A 55 -2.94 21.39 8.72
N LYS A 56 -3.76 20.33 8.76
CA LYS A 56 -5.22 20.40 8.62
C LYS A 56 -5.93 19.50 9.62
N LEU A 57 -7.21 19.80 9.86
CA LEU A 57 -8.10 18.91 10.59
C LEU A 57 -8.50 17.73 9.70
N PHE A 58 -8.58 16.53 10.28
CA PHE A 58 -9.17 15.35 9.67
C PHE A 58 -10.48 15.01 10.39
N CYS A 59 -11.60 14.99 9.66
CA CYS A 59 -12.95 14.84 10.23
C CYS A 59 -13.25 15.83 11.39
N GLY A 60 -12.71 17.06 11.29
CA GLY A 60 -12.87 18.10 12.30
C GLY A 60 -11.99 17.95 13.55
N ILE A 61 -11.12 16.94 13.60
CA ILE A 61 -10.20 16.67 14.72
C ILE A 61 -8.76 16.94 14.28
N GLN A 62 -7.93 17.43 15.19
CA GLN A 62 -6.53 17.72 14.90
C GLN A 62 -5.75 16.43 14.59
N VAL A 63 -4.86 16.49 13.59
CA VAL A 63 -3.85 15.48 13.31
C VAL A 63 -2.53 15.93 13.92
N ILE A 64 -1.90 15.10 14.74
CA ILE A 64 -0.58 15.35 15.31
C ILE A 64 0.47 14.58 14.50
N HIS A 65 1.60 15.20 14.20
CA HIS A 65 2.73 14.50 13.60
C HIS A 65 3.25 13.46 14.59
N THR A 66 3.25 12.17 14.21
CA THR A 66 3.55 11.06 15.14
C THR A 66 4.83 11.28 15.98
N PRO A 67 5.98 11.69 15.42
CA PRO A 67 7.19 11.96 16.21
C PRO A 67 7.05 13.06 17.29
N SER A 68 6.16 14.04 17.12
CA SER A 68 5.95 15.10 18.09
C SER A 68 4.81 14.80 19.08
N LEU A 69 4.24 13.59 19.04
CA LEU A 69 3.18 13.17 19.98
C LEU A 69 3.56 13.35 21.44
N PRO A 70 4.78 12.98 21.91
CA PRO A 70 5.12 13.07 23.34
C PRO A 70 5.08 14.49 23.91
N GLU A 71 5.26 15.51 23.06
CA GLU A 71 5.21 16.92 23.47
C GLU A 71 3.81 17.34 23.92
N LYS A 72 2.77 16.78 23.28
CA LYS A 72 1.36 17.12 23.55
C LYS A 72 0.65 16.08 24.40
N PHE A 73 0.96 14.81 24.19
CA PHE A 73 0.33 13.67 24.84
C PHE A 73 1.40 12.73 25.41
N PRO A 74 2.01 13.04 26.56
CA PRO A 74 3.06 12.19 27.15
C PRO A 74 2.60 10.75 27.46
N LYS A 75 1.29 10.55 27.66
CA LYS A 75 0.63 9.25 27.77
C LYS A 75 -0.68 9.30 26.98
N ALA A 76 -0.99 8.21 26.26
CA ALA A 76 -2.21 8.08 25.48
C ALA A 76 -2.51 6.61 25.19
N LYS A 77 -3.76 6.32 24.83
CA LYS A 77 -4.20 5.04 24.26
C LYS A 77 -4.38 5.19 22.76
N PHE A 78 -3.98 4.18 22.00
CA PHE A 78 -3.97 4.26 20.53
C PHE A 78 -4.88 3.22 19.90
N VAL A 79 -5.81 3.67 19.05
CA VAL A 79 -6.58 2.79 18.17
C VAL A 79 -5.88 2.77 16.81
N ILE A 80 -5.36 1.61 16.41
CA ILE A 80 -4.57 1.47 15.18
C ILE A 80 -5.52 1.30 13.99
N ALA A 81 -5.85 2.36 13.26
CA ALA A 81 -6.73 2.30 12.07
C ALA A 81 -5.99 1.98 10.76
N SER A 82 -4.75 1.50 10.85
CA SER A 82 -3.86 1.23 9.73
C SER A 82 -3.63 -0.27 9.57
N GLN A 83 -3.58 -0.73 8.33
CA GLN A 83 -3.13 -2.07 7.94
C GLN A 83 -1.64 -2.36 8.25
N HIS A 84 -0.83 -1.33 8.52
CA HIS A 84 0.59 -1.45 8.90
C HIS A 84 0.76 -1.61 10.42
N ILE A 85 0.03 -2.57 11.00
CA ILE A 85 -0.14 -2.70 12.45
C ILE A 85 1.20 -2.79 13.20
N GLN A 86 2.08 -3.68 12.76
CA GLN A 86 3.38 -3.89 13.42
C GLN A 86 4.22 -2.60 13.42
N ASP A 87 4.25 -1.88 12.29
CA ASP A 87 5.05 -0.67 12.13
C ASP A 87 4.53 0.47 13.00
N CYS A 88 3.20 0.64 13.06
CA CYS A 88 2.57 1.61 13.94
C CYS A 88 2.92 1.33 15.41
N ILE A 89 2.81 0.07 15.86
CA ILE A 89 3.16 -0.33 17.22
C ILE A 89 4.65 -0.10 17.51
N GLU A 90 5.54 -0.45 16.58
CA GLU A 90 6.98 -0.25 16.76
C GLU A 90 7.35 1.24 16.84
N GLN A 91 6.79 2.08 15.97
CA GLN A 91 7.01 3.53 16.00
C GLN A 91 6.53 4.15 17.31
N LEU A 92 5.31 3.82 17.74
CA LEU A 92 4.77 4.36 18.99
C LEU A 92 5.47 3.79 20.23
N THR A 93 5.89 2.52 20.21
CA THR A 93 6.73 1.95 21.28
C THR A 93 8.04 2.71 21.41
N ALA A 94 8.68 3.06 20.28
CA ALA A 94 9.94 3.83 20.29
C ALA A 94 9.77 5.24 20.87
N LEU A 95 8.55 5.78 20.88
CA LEU A 95 8.18 7.05 21.52
C LEU A 95 7.77 6.90 22.99
N GLY A 96 7.77 5.68 23.54
CA GLY A 96 7.47 5.41 24.95
C GLY A 96 6.02 5.00 25.24
N TYR A 97 5.20 4.73 24.22
CA TYR A 97 3.82 4.26 24.39
C TYR A 97 3.72 2.73 24.44
N ASP A 98 2.70 2.21 25.13
CA ASP A 98 2.49 0.77 25.34
C ASP A 98 1.03 0.31 25.25
N GLU A 99 0.07 1.24 25.10
CA GLU A 99 -1.37 0.97 25.09
C GLU A 99 -1.95 1.01 23.66
N PHE A 100 -1.99 -0.14 22.98
CA PHE A 100 -2.48 -0.27 21.60
C PHE A 100 -3.72 -1.14 21.47
N TYR A 101 -4.67 -0.68 20.65
CA TYR A 101 -5.97 -1.31 20.44
C TYR A 101 -6.25 -1.53 18.95
N SER A 102 -6.75 -2.72 18.65
CA SER A 102 -7.30 -3.05 17.34
C SER A 102 -8.68 -2.40 17.19
N PRO A 103 -9.06 -1.87 16.02
CA PRO A 103 -10.38 -1.33 15.78
C PRO A 103 -11.43 -2.42 15.50
N LEU A 104 -11.07 -3.71 15.57
CA LEU A 104 -11.96 -4.80 15.16
C LEU A 104 -13.30 -4.79 15.91
N GLU A 105 -13.28 -4.79 17.25
CA GLU A 105 -14.50 -4.78 18.06
C GLU A 105 -15.38 -3.54 17.76
N LEU A 106 -14.76 -2.37 17.56
CA LEU A 106 -15.46 -1.15 17.13
C LEU A 106 -16.15 -1.33 15.77
N LEU A 107 -15.50 -2.04 14.85
CA LEU A 107 -15.94 -2.21 13.47
C LEU A 107 -16.84 -3.43 13.25
N GLU A 108 -17.03 -4.33 14.22
CA GLU A 108 -17.91 -5.51 14.10
C GLU A 108 -19.36 -5.10 13.83
N ASN A 109 -19.87 -4.16 14.61
CA ASN A 109 -21.24 -3.65 14.50
C ASN A 109 -21.32 -2.32 13.74
N TYR A 110 -20.22 -1.90 13.11
CA TYR A 110 -20.19 -0.66 12.35
C TYR A 110 -20.81 -0.88 10.97
N ASP A 111 -22.01 -0.30 10.76
CA ASP A 111 -22.63 -0.21 9.45
C ASP A 111 -22.24 1.10 8.75
N VAL A 112 -21.52 0.96 7.63
CA VAL A 112 -21.08 2.07 6.78
C VAL A 112 -22.28 2.87 6.28
N LYS A 113 -23.45 2.24 6.09
CA LYS A 113 -24.66 2.89 5.55
C LYS A 113 -25.28 3.88 6.52
N ASN A 114 -25.07 3.70 7.82
CA ASN A 114 -25.66 4.53 8.87
C ASN A 114 -24.91 5.85 9.11
N ASN A 115 -23.79 6.08 8.40
CA ASN A 115 -22.96 7.26 8.58
C ASN A 115 -22.66 7.91 7.23
N ASN A 116 -22.40 9.21 7.25
CA ASN A 116 -21.81 9.92 6.12
C ASN A 116 -20.29 9.76 6.18
N HIS A 117 -19.66 9.68 5.01
CA HIS A 117 -18.23 9.46 4.85
C HIS A 117 -17.64 10.42 3.81
N LEU A 118 -16.35 10.70 3.93
CA LEU A 118 -15.59 11.50 2.96
C LEU A 118 -15.41 10.79 1.62
N ILE A 119 -15.51 9.47 1.62
CA ILE A 119 -15.44 8.59 0.44
C ILE A 119 -16.78 7.86 0.26
N SER A 120 -17.00 7.26 -0.92
CA SER A 120 -18.24 6.50 -1.14
C SER A 120 -18.36 5.35 -0.13
N LYS A 121 -19.60 5.03 0.25
CA LYS A 121 -19.90 3.95 1.21
C LYS A 121 -19.35 2.60 0.74
N SER A 122 -19.54 2.28 -0.54
CA SER A 122 -19.04 1.03 -1.12
C SER A 122 -17.51 0.96 -1.16
N TYR A 123 -16.82 2.08 -1.44
CA TYR A 123 -15.36 2.11 -1.37
C TYR A 123 -14.86 1.99 0.09
N MET A 124 -15.56 2.63 1.05
CA MET A 124 -15.28 2.46 2.48
C MET A 124 -15.44 1.00 2.92
N GLU A 125 -16.51 0.32 2.49
CA GLU A 125 -16.73 -1.12 2.77
C GLU A 125 -15.54 -1.97 2.28
N ALA A 126 -15.07 -1.74 1.03
CA ALA A 126 -13.90 -2.41 0.48
C ALA A 126 -12.63 -2.17 1.32
N ARG A 127 -12.37 -0.92 1.72
CA ARG A 127 -11.21 -0.58 2.56
C ARG A 127 -11.30 -1.20 3.96
N LEU A 128 -12.47 -1.19 4.57
CA LEU A 128 -12.70 -1.82 5.87
C LEU A 128 -12.56 -3.34 5.80
N ALA A 129 -12.93 -3.99 4.70
CA ALA A 129 -12.70 -5.42 4.51
C ALA A 129 -11.19 -5.76 4.55
N VAL A 130 -10.35 -4.98 3.85
CA VAL A 130 -8.88 -5.14 3.90
C VAL A 130 -8.33 -4.86 5.29
N CYS A 131 -8.79 -3.79 5.94
CA CYS A 131 -8.37 -3.42 7.29
C CYS A 131 -8.71 -4.52 8.32
N LYS A 132 -9.97 -4.99 8.34
CA LYS A 132 -10.43 -6.07 9.23
C LYS A 132 -9.61 -7.34 9.02
N ASN A 133 -9.39 -7.73 7.77
CA ASN A 133 -8.57 -8.91 7.45
C ASN A 133 -7.12 -8.76 7.95
N SER A 134 -6.51 -7.59 7.76
CA SER A 134 -5.14 -7.31 8.23
C SER A 134 -5.02 -7.44 9.74
N HIS A 135 -5.96 -6.85 10.48
CA HIS A 135 -5.99 -6.92 11.95
C HIS A 135 -6.27 -8.33 12.47
N LYS A 136 -7.20 -9.06 11.85
CA LYS A 136 -7.48 -10.45 12.19
C LYS A 136 -6.23 -11.32 12.00
N MET A 137 -5.53 -11.14 10.88
CA MET A 137 -4.29 -11.88 10.61
C MET A 137 -3.15 -11.51 11.55
N PHE A 138 -3.07 -10.25 11.98
CA PHE A 138 -2.08 -9.85 12.96
C PHE A 138 -2.31 -10.48 14.35
N LEU A 139 -3.58 -10.55 14.80
CA LEU A 139 -3.94 -11.09 16.11
C LEU A 139 -3.92 -12.62 16.15
N GLU A 140 -4.42 -13.28 15.10
CA GLU A 140 -4.73 -14.72 15.09
C GLU A 140 -3.91 -15.52 14.07
N GLY A 141 -3.27 -14.85 13.10
CA GLY A 141 -2.69 -15.47 11.91
C GLY A 141 -1.23 -15.93 12.01
N LYS A 142 -0.68 -16.14 13.22
CA LYS A 142 0.76 -16.44 13.42
C LYS A 142 1.28 -17.61 12.56
N GLU A 143 0.48 -18.67 12.45
CA GLU A 143 0.83 -19.86 11.66
C GLU A 143 0.59 -19.67 10.15
N LYS A 144 -0.28 -18.74 9.75
CA LYS A 144 -0.65 -18.52 8.35
C LYS A 144 0.39 -17.71 7.59
N THR A 145 0.57 -18.04 6.32
CA THR A 145 1.35 -17.27 5.35
C THR A 145 0.45 -16.18 4.79
N TYR A 146 0.67 -14.95 5.27
CA TYR A 146 -0.19 -13.82 4.98
C TYR A 146 0.52 -12.78 4.10
N MET A 147 -0.10 -12.45 2.96
CA MET A 147 0.24 -11.27 2.18
C MET A 147 -0.84 -10.22 2.34
N ARG A 148 -0.48 -9.06 2.89
CA ARG A 148 -1.37 -7.90 2.92
C ARG A 148 -1.83 -7.52 1.51
N SER A 149 -0.91 -7.51 0.56
CA SER A 149 -1.20 -7.07 -0.80
C SER A 149 -0.28 -7.74 -1.82
N LEU A 150 -0.82 -8.02 -3.00
CA LEU A 150 -0.04 -8.37 -4.18
C LEU A 150 -0.20 -7.29 -5.26
N ASP A 151 0.88 -6.57 -5.53
CA ASP A 151 1.05 -5.68 -6.67
C ASP A 151 1.26 -6.53 -7.94
N VAL A 152 0.30 -6.49 -8.86
CA VAL A 152 0.36 -7.19 -10.15
C VAL A 152 0.76 -6.16 -11.20
N MET A 153 2.04 -6.17 -11.59
CA MET A 153 2.55 -5.32 -12.66
C MET A 153 2.05 -5.89 -13.99
N ILE A 154 1.26 -5.11 -14.75
CA ILE A 154 0.70 -5.56 -16.04
C ILE A 154 1.27 -4.84 -17.26
N THR A 155 1.99 -3.74 -17.05
CA THR A 155 2.63 -2.96 -18.11
C THR A 155 3.71 -2.06 -17.54
N THR A 156 4.71 -1.74 -18.35
CA THR A 156 5.62 -0.61 -18.08
C THR A 156 5.19 0.67 -18.80
N ARG A 157 4.22 0.60 -19.73
CA ARG A 157 3.78 1.77 -20.49
C ARG A 157 3.16 2.81 -19.56
N CYS A 158 3.61 4.06 -19.65
CA CYS A 158 3.02 5.20 -18.96
C CYS A 158 3.11 6.45 -19.83
N GLY A 159 2.02 7.23 -19.92
CA GLY A 159 1.99 8.47 -20.68
C GLY A 159 2.62 9.67 -19.96
N MET A 160 2.83 9.61 -18.64
CA MET A 160 3.22 10.78 -17.85
C MET A 160 4.73 11.02 -17.77
N LYS A 161 5.59 9.99 -17.91
CA LYS A 161 7.05 10.13 -17.78
C LYS A 161 7.51 10.90 -16.52
N CYS A 162 6.93 10.61 -15.35
CA CYS A 162 7.31 11.28 -14.11
C CYS A 162 8.78 11.00 -13.76
N ALA A 163 9.61 12.04 -13.62
CA ALA A 163 11.04 11.96 -13.34
C ALA A 163 11.36 11.24 -12.02
N SER A 164 10.44 11.27 -11.05
CA SER A 164 10.62 10.65 -9.74
C SER A 164 9.65 9.47 -9.49
N CYS A 165 9.26 8.73 -10.53
CA CYS A 165 8.35 7.60 -10.36
C CYS A 165 9.00 6.48 -9.53
N SER A 166 8.37 6.07 -8.42
CA SER A 166 8.88 5.01 -7.55
C SER A 166 8.84 3.60 -8.18
N ASN A 167 8.09 3.43 -9.27
CA ASN A 167 8.09 2.21 -10.08
C ASN A 167 9.14 2.25 -11.20
N LEU A 168 9.98 3.30 -11.25
CA LEU A 168 11.13 3.42 -12.15
C LEU A 168 10.76 3.52 -13.65
N MET A 169 9.52 3.93 -13.96
CA MET A 169 9.03 4.05 -15.33
C MET A 169 9.87 5.00 -16.21
N GLN A 170 10.50 6.01 -15.61
CA GLN A 170 11.36 6.98 -16.28
C GLN A 170 12.67 6.40 -16.84
N TYR A 171 13.05 5.18 -16.46
CA TYR A 171 14.26 4.52 -16.92
C TYR A 171 14.00 3.49 -18.03
N TYR A 172 12.75 3.10 -18.28
CA TYR A 172 12.43 2.10 -19.30
C TYR A 172 12.64 2.66 -20.71
N LYS A 173 13.59 2.07 -21.46
CA LYS A 173 13.78 2.35 -22.88
C LYS A 173 12.71 1.68 -23.75
N PHE A 174 12.39 0.43 -23.42
CA PHE A 174 11.41 -0.38 -24.14
C PHE A 174 10.23 -0.73 -23.24
N HIS A 175 9.05 -0.22 -23.60
CA HIS A 175 7.84 -0.42 -22.83
C HIS A 175 6.98 -1.54 -23.39
N LYS A 176 6.56 -2.47 -22.53
CA LYS A 176 5.75 -3.63 -22.92
C LYS A 176 4.58 -3.85 -21.98
N ASN A 177 3.54 -4.46 -22.54
CA ASN A 177 2.50 -5.12 -21.75
C ASN A 177 3.00 -6.53 -21.43
N PHE A 178 2.54 -7.07 -20.31
CA PHE A 178 2.85 -8.44 -19.93
C PHE A 178 1.69 -9.36 -20.31
N ASP A 179 2.06 -10.59 -20.61
CA ASP A 179 1.15 -11.66 -21.01
C ASP A 179 0.16 -11.97 -19.88
N HIS A 180 -1.13 -11.88 -20.18
CA HIS A 180 -2.16 -12.03 -19.16
C HIS A 180 -2.30 -13.47 -18.66
N GLU A 181 -2.13 -14.48 -19.52
CA GLU A 181 -2.20 -15.89 -19.13
C GLU A 181 -1.08 -16.21 -18.13
N LYS A 182 0.16 -15.80 -18.45
CA LYS A 182 1.30 -15.98 -17.54
C LYS A 182 1.14 -15.24 -16.22
N ILE A 183 0.46 -14.08 -16.20
CA ILE A 183 0.14 -13.38 -14.96
C ILE A 183 -0.81 -14.23 -14.10
N LEU A 184 -1.86 -14.78 -14.71
CA LEU A 184 -2.86 -15.57 -14.00
C LEU A 184 -2.27 -16.89 -13.49
N ASP A 185 -1.45 -17.58 -14.30
CA ASP A 185 -0.73 -18.80 -13.88
C ASP A 185 0.18 -18.51 -12.68
N ALA A 186 0.93 -17.41 -12.71
CA ALA A 186 1.78 -17.01 -11.58
C ALA A 186 0.96 -16.71 -10.32
N ILE A 187 -0.23 -16.12 -10.46
CA ILE A 187 -1.14 -15.88 -9.34
C ILE A 187 -1.66 -17.21 -8.76
N ASP A 188 -2.00 -18.19 -9.61
CA ASP A 188 -2.43 -19.51 -9.18
C ASP A 188 -1.34 -20.22 -8.37
N ILE A 189 -0.07 -20.12 -8.81
CA ILE A 189 1.09 -20.64 -8.07
C ILE A 189 1.24 -19.95 -6.72
N ILE A 190 1.12 -18.61 -6.65
CA ILE A 190 1.19 -17.88 -5.37
C ILE A 190 0.06 -18.32 -4.45
N ARG A 191 -1.19 -18.40 -4.95
CA ARG A 191 -2.38 -18.77 -4.15
C ARG A 191 -2.29 -20.18 -3.57
N ASN A 192 -1.68 -21.12 -4.30
CA ASN A 192 -1.43 -22.47 -3.78
C ASN A 192 -0.41 -22.52 -2.64
N ASN A 193 0.36 -21.45 -2.43
CA ASN A 193 1.44 -21.38 -1.46
C ASN A 193 1.25 -20.32 -0.36
N VAL A 194 0.19 -19.52 -0.46
CA VAL A 194 -0.10 -18.40 0.44
C VAL A 194 -1.52 -18.56 0.96
N ASP A 195 -1.66 -18.72 2.27
CA ASP A 195 -2.95 -18.97 2.89
C ASP A 195 -3.94 -17.83 2.65
N ILE A 196 -3.47 -16.58 2.76
CA ILE A 196 -4.32 -15.39 2.67
C ILE A 196 -3.61 -14.25 1.93
N ILE A 197 -4.32 -13.67 0.96
CA ILE A 197 -4.00 -12.39 0.33
C ILE A 197 -5.17 -11.45 0.61
N SER A 198 -4.94 -10.26 1.20
CA SER A 198 -6.05 -9.33 1.51
C SER A 198 -6.49 -8.47 0.33
N GLU A 199 -5.56 -8.06 -0.53
CA GLU A 199 -5.89 -7.25 -1.70
C GLU A 199 -4.96 -7.54 -2.89
N PHE A 200 -5.48 -7.39 -4.10
CA PHE A 200 -4.69 -7.30 -5.32
C PHE A 200 -4.65 -5.85 -5.79
N ARG A 201 -3.49 -5.41 -6.26
CA ARG A 201 -3.30 -4.07 -6.80
C ARG A 201 -2.85 -4.19 -8.24
N LEU A 202 -3.73 -3.87 -9.17
CA LEU A 202 -3.41 -3.88 -10.58
C LEU A 202 -2.63 -2.59 -10.88
N ILE A 203 -1.33 -2.75 -11.12
CA ILE A 203 -0.39 -1.63 -11.24
C ILE A 203 0.54 -1.78 -12.46
N GLY A 204 1.44 -0.82 -12.63
CA GLY A 204 2.37 -0.76 -13.74
C GLY A 204 2.91 0.66 -13.89
N GLY A 205 3.10 1.06 -15.14
CA GLY A 205 3.14 2.47 -15.52
C GLY A 205 1.77 3.13 -15.37
N GLU A 206 0.95 3.01 -16.41
CA GLU A 206 -0.49 3.28 -16.38
C GLU A 206 -1.21 1.98 -16.79
N PRO A 207 -1.83 1.24 -15.84
CA PRO A 207 -2.49 -0.04 -16.12
C PRO A 207 -3.46 0.00 -17.29
N LEU A 208 -4.19 1.11 -17.46
CA LEU A 208 -5.17 1.26 -18.54
C LEU A 208 -4.54 1.39 -19.95
N MET A 209 -3.21 1.49 -20.06
CA MET A 209 -2.49 1.35 -21.35
C MET A 209 -2.38 -0.10 -21.82
N ASN A 210 -2.59 -1.08 -20.93
CA ASN A 210 -2.70 -2.47 -21.33
C ASN A 210 -4.15 -2.76 -21.75
N LYS A 211 -4.38 -3.09 -23.03
CA LYS A 211 -5.72 -3.39 -23.56
C LYS A 211 -6.40 -4.58 -22.86
N GLU A 212 -5.62 -5.44 -22.21
CA GLU A 212 -6.06 -6.64 -21.50
C GLU A 212 -6.26 -6.41 -19.99
N TRP A 213 -6.14 -5.18 -19.47
CA TRP A 213 -6.29 -4.88 -18.04
C TRP A 213 -7.57 -5.47 -17.43
N ALA A 214 -8.69 -5.40 -18.16
CA ALA A 214 -9.97 -5.90 -17.67
C ALA A 214 -10.03 -7.43 -17.67
N ALA A 215 -9.40 -8.08 -18.66
CA ALA A 215 -9.30 -9.54 -18.70
C ALA A 215 -8.48 -10.05 -17.51
N ILE A 216 -7.36 -9.38 -17.21
CA ILE A 216 -6.53 -9.68 -16.03
C ILE A 216 -7.34 -9.46 -14.75
N ALA A 217 -8.02 -8.31 -14.59
CA ALA A 217 -8.82 -8.01 -13.41
C ALA A 217 -9.95 -9.04 -13.19
N ASN A 218 -10.65 -9.43 -14.27
CA ASN A 218 -11.68 -10.47 -14.23
C ASN A 218 -11.10 -11.82 -13.84
N GLY A 219 -9.98 -12.23 -14.46
CA GLY A 219 -9.32 -13.49 -14.13
C GLY A 219 -8.84 -13.56 -12.67
N ILE A 220 -8.36 -12.46 -12.12
CA ILE A 220 -8.02 -12.35 -10.69
C ILE A 220 -9.29 -12.49 -9.84
N SER A 221 -10.36 -11.77 -10.18
CA SER A 221 -11.62 -11.78 -9.43
C SER A 221 -12.27 -13.17 -9.40
N GLU A 222 -12.20 -13.92 -10.50
CA GLU A 222 -12.76 -15.27 -10.61
C GLU A 222 -11.99 -16.28 -9.75
N ARG A 223 -10.65 -16.16 -9.73
CA ARG A 223 -9.77 -16.98 -8.88
C ARG A 223 -9.82 -16.59 -7.40
N ASN A 224 -10.23 -15.35 -7.10
CA ASN A 224 -10.16 -14.76 -5.77
C ASN A 224 -11.44 -13.97 -5.44
N PRO A 225 -12.63 -14.61 -5.41
CA PRO A 225 -13.92 -13.94 -5.29
C PRO A 225 -14.09 -13.15 -3.97
N ASP A 226 -13.31 -13.49 -2.96
CA ASP A 226 -13.36 -12.83 -1.66
C ASP A 226 -12.43 -11.61 -1.53
N CYS A 227 -11.52 -11.42 -2.47
CA CYS A 227 -10.49 -10.38 -2.40
C CYS A 227 -10.94 -9.07 -3.06
N GLU A 228 -10.50 -7.95 -2.48
CA GLU A 228 -10.62 -6.64 -3.12
C GLU A 228 -9.50 -6.47 -4.16
N ILE A 229 -9.87 -5.95 -5.33
CA ILE A 229 -8.94 -5.61 -6.41
C ILE A 229 -8.97 -4.10 -6.59
N PHE A 230 -7.79 -3.48 -6.54
CA PHE A 230 -7.62 -2.04 -6.73
C PHE A 230 -6.83 -1.75 -7.99
N ILE A 231 -7.46 -1.10 -8.97
CA ILE A 231 -6.81 -0.63 -10.19
C ILE A 231 -6.27 0.78 -9.94
N TYR A 232 -4.95 0.93 -10.03
CA TYR A 232 -4.32 2.24 -9.87
C TYR A 232 -4.31 2.97 -11.21
N SER A 233 -4.65 4.25 -11.21
CA SER A 233 -4.57 5.07 -12.43
C SER A 233 -4.13 6.49 -12.12
N ASN A 234 -3.44 7.10 -13.09
CA ASN A 234 -3.08 8.51 -13.07
C ASN A 234 -4.13 9.42 -13.73
N GLY A 235 -5.26 8.86 -14.17
CA GLY A 235 -6.37 9.63 -14.78
C GLY A 235 -6.11 10.07 -16.22
N THR A 236 -5.06 9.58 -16.89
CA THR A 236 -4.79 9.90 -18.30
C THR A 236 -5.63 9.10 -19.30
N ILE A 237 -6.35 8.07 -18.86
CA ILE A 237 -7.17 7.19 -19.70
C ILE A 237 -8.52 6.94 -19.02
N ALA A 238 -9.61 7.07 -19.78
CA ALA A 238 -10.94 6.64 -19.38
C ALA A 238 -11.27 5.32 -20.12
N PRO A 239 -11.61 4.22 -19.42
CA PRO A 239 -12.01 2.96 -20.03
C PRO A 239 -13.23 3.06 -20.94
N LYS A 240 -13.39 2.09 -21.84
CA LYS A 240 -14.59 1.93 -22.66
C LYS A 240 -15.71 1.22 -21.88
N ASP A 241 -16.96 1.52 -22.24
CA ASP A 241 -18.17 0.93 -21.63
C ASP A 241 -18.09 -0.60 -21.52
N GLU A 242 -17.71 -1.30 -22.60
CA GLU A 242 -17.59 -2.77 -22.63
C GLU A 242 -16.69 -3.32 -21.51
N LYS A 243 -15.56 -2.64 -21.24
CA LYS A 243 -14.62 -3.08 -20.21
C LYS A 243 -15.16 -2.86 -18.80
N LEU A 244 -15.86 -1.74 -18.57
CA LEU A 244 -16.47 -1.43 -17.28
C LEU A 244 -17.66 -2.33 -16.99
N GLU A 245 -18.50 -2.62 -17.98
CA GLU A 245 -19.63 -3.54 -17.80
C GLU A 245 -19.15 -4.95 -17.42
N SER A 246 -18.00 -5.40 -17.96
CA SER A 246 -17.44 -6.73 -17.63
C SER A 246 -16.99 -6.90 -16.17
N ILE A 247 -16.67 -5.79 -15.48
CA ILE A 247 -16.19 -5.79 -14.09
C ILE A 247 -17.26 -5.35 -13.09
N LYS A 248 -18.44 -4.95 -13.57
CA LYS A 248 -19.52 -4.42 -12.76
C LYS A 248 -20.04 -5.45 -11.76
N GLY A 249 -20.29 -5.01 -10.53
CA GLY A 249 -20.74 -5.88 -9.43
C GLY A 249 -19.64 -6.77 -8.84
N LYS A 250 -18.41 -6.75 -9.40
CA LYS A 250 -17.25 -7.42 -8.81
C LYS A 250 -16.59 -6.52 -7.77
N LYS A 251 -15.75 -7.10 -6.90
CA LYS A 251 -14.93 -6.38 -5.90
C LYS A 251 -13.73 -5.68 -6.55
N ILE A 252 -13.99 -4.92 -7.61
CA ILE A 252 -13.00 -4.20 -8.41
C ILE A 252 -13.25 -2.71 -8.23
N ASN A 253 -12.23 -2.03 -7.72
CA ASN A 253 -12.28 -0.62 -7.33
C ASN A 253 -11.15 0.13 -8.03
N PHE A 254 -11.31 1.44 -8.25
CA PHE A 254 -10.26 2.30 -8.78
C PHE A 254 -9.64 3.19 -7.69
N ILE A 255 -8.32 3.34 -7.74
CA ILE A 255 -7.57 4.33 -6.95
C ILE A 255 -6.92 5.29 -7.93
N ILE A 256 -7.46 6.50 -7.99
CA ILE A 256 -7.04 7.53 -8.94
C ILE A 256 -6.18 8.54 -8.18
N THR A 257 -4.96 8.75 -8.68
CA THR A 257 -4.11 9.85 -8.25
C THR A 257 -4.24 11.00 -9.25
N GLU A 258 -4.64 12.17 -8.78
CA GLU A 258 -4.89 13.36 -9.60
C GLU A 258 -3.62 14.21 -9.69
N TYR A 259 -3.15 14.43 -10.90
CA TYR A 259 -1.95 15.23 -11.21
C TYR A 259 -2.31 16.57 -11.87
N GLY A 260 -3.50 17.11 -11.57
CA GLY A 260 -4.02 18.32 -12.22
C GLY A 260 -4.14 18.14 -13.73
N ASP A 261 -3.59 19.08 -14.49
CA ASP A 261 -3.65 19.11 -15.96
C ASP A 261 -3.02 17.86 -16.62
N LEU A 262 -2.13 17.15 -15.92
CA LEU A 262 -1.54 15.91 -16.42
C LEU A 262 -2.56 14.76 -16.44
N SER A 263 -3.55 14.78 -15.55
CA SER A 263 -4.67 13.82 -15.53
C SER A 263 -5.74 14.23 -16.56
N ARG A 264 -5.33 14.36 -17.83
CA ARG A 264 -6.11 14.93 -18.94
C ARG A 264 -7.49 14.30 -19.23
N ASN A 265 -7.77 13.11 -18.69
CA ASN A 265 -9.05 12.41 -18.88
C ASN A 265 -9.79 12.19 -17.54
N LEU A 266 -9.43 12.92 -16.47
CA LEU A 266 -9.96 12.70 -15.13
C LEU A 266 -11.49 12.79 -15.08
N THR A 267 -12.08 13.89 -15.58
CA THR A 267 -13.54 14.07 -15.62
C THR A 267 -14.22 12.93 -16.38
N LYS A 268 -13.71 12.60 -17.57
CA LYS A 268 -14.24 11.51 -18.38
C LYS A 268 -14.12 10.15 -17.67
N LEU A 269 -13.04 9.92 -16.93
CA LEU A 269 -12.85 8.71 -16.13
C LEU A 269 -13.88 8.65 -15.00
N HIS A 270 -14.11 9.74 -14.27
CA HIS A 270 -15.15 9.82 -13.24
C HIS A 270 -16.54 9.56 -13.82
N ASP A 271 -16.89 10.22 -14.93
CA ASP A 271 -18.18 10.04 -15.59
C ASP A 271 -18.41 8.59 -16.01
N GLN A 272 -17.38 7.94 -16.54
CA GLN A 272 -17.43 6.52 -16.92
C GLN A 272 -17.60 5.61 -15.71
N LEU A 273 -16.82 5.80 -14.64
CA LEU A 273 -16.95 4.99 -13.43
C LEU A 273 -18.32 5.19 -12.75
N ASN A 274 -18.81 6.43 -12.68
CA ASN A 274 -20.14 6.76 -12.15
C ASN A 274 -21.25 6.13 -12.99
N LYS A 275 -21.21 6.25 -14.32
CA LYS A 275 -22.19 5.66 -15.25
C LYS A 275 -22.36 4.16 -15.03
N HIS A 276 -21.25 3.46 -14.72
CA HIS A 276 -21.23 2.01 -14.55
C HIS A 276 -21.33 1.56 -13.08
N ASN A 277 -21.53 2.49 -12.14
CA ASN A 277 -21.53 2.23 -10.69
C ASN A 277 -20.27 1.47 -10.21
N ILE A 278 -19.11 1.85 -10.73
CA ILE A 278 -17.82 1.30 -10.32
C ILE A 278 -17.25 2.14 -9.18
N ASN A 279 -16.84 1.48 -8.10
CA ASN A 279 -16.28 2.13 -6.93
C ASN A 279 -14.93 2.75 -7.24
N TYR A 280 -14.69 3.97 -6.74
CA TYR A 280 -13.38 4.58 -6.80
C TYR A 280 -13.15 5.59 -5.69
N VAL A 281 -11.86 5.90 -5.49
CA VAL A 281 -11.42 7.11 -4.81
C VAL A 281 -10.52 7.90 -5.76
N SER A 282 -10.59 9.22 -5.68
CA SER A 282 -9.77 10.14 -6.45
C SER A 282 -9.15 11.15 -5.49
N THR A 283 -7.81 11.24 -5.48
CA THR A 283 -7.07 12.08 -4.54
C THR A 283 -5.92 12.81 -5.21
N PRO A 284 -5.65 14.09 -4.85
CA PRO A 284 -4.49 14.81 -5.36
C PRO A 284 -3.16 14.10 -5.07
N ALA A 285 -2.22 14.18 -6.03
CA ALA A 285 -0.86 13.68 -5.91
C ALA A 285 -0.05 14.48 -4.88
N GLN A 286 -0.24 14.16 -3.60
CA GLN A 286 0.42 14.82 -2.48
C GLN A 286 1.48 13.91 -1.85
N TYR A 287 2.42 14.53 -1.14
CA TYR A 287 3.41 13.86 -0.29
C TYR A 287 4.25 12.79 -0.99
N TRP A 288 4.66 13.05 -2.23
CA TRP A 288 5.63 12.19 -2.90
C TRP A 288 6.94 12.19 -2.13
N VAL A 289 7.54 11.02 -1.95
CA VAL A 289 8.83 10.84 -1.27
C VAL A 289 9.89 10.61 -2.34
N ASP A 290 11.02 11.30 -2.23
CA ASP A 290 12.18 11.09 -3.10
C ASP A 290 12.81 9.72 -2.83
N CYS A 291 12.42 8.71 -3.63
CA CYS A 291 12.81 7.32 -3.42
C CYS A 291 13.06 6.53 -4.71
N SER A 292 13.16 7.24 -5.84
CA SER A 292 13.22 6.65 -7.18
C SER A 292 14.62 6.62 -7.80
N SER A 293 15.65 7.08 -7.10
CA SER A 293 17.02 7.02 -7.60
C SER A 293 17.54 5.58 -7.49
N ILE A 294 18.31 5.16 -8.48
CA ILE A 294 18.96 3.85 -8.48
C ILE A 294 20.47 4.06 -8.36
N ARG A 295 21.05 3.71 -7.21
CA ARG A 295 22.49 3.79 -7.00
C ARG A 295 22.92 2.78 -5.94
N HIS A 296 24.14 2.28 -6.03
CA HIS A 296 24.68 1.37 -5.01
C HIS A 296 25.11 2.19 -3.78
N HIS A 297 24.41 2.01 -2.65
CA HIS A 297 24.66 2.77 -1.42
C HIS A 297 25.80 2.19 -0.57
N LYS A 298 26.17 0.91 -0.79
CA LYS A 298 27.22 0.20 -0.05
C LYS A 298 26.95 0.13 1.45
N ARG A 299 25.68 -0.04 1.84
CA ARG A 299 25.26 -0.10 3.24
C ARG A 299 25.70 -1.40 3.89
N SER A 300 26.09 -1.30 5.16
CA SER A 300 26.30 -2.44 6.05
C SER A 300 25.00 -3.22 6.28
N THR A 301 25.11 -4.43 6.82
CA THR A 301 23.94 -5.26 7.16
C THR A 301 23.03 -4.60 8.20
N SER A 302 23.58 -3.84 9.15
CA SER A 302 22.78 -3.09 10.13
C SER A 302 21.99 -1.95 9.49
N GLU A 303 22.62 -1.21 8.58
CA GLU A 303 21.95 -0.13 7.84
C GLU A 303 20.85 -0.69 6.93
N LEU A 304 21.07 -1.82 6.25
CA LEU A 304 20.04 -2.47 5.43
C LEU A 304 18.83 -2.92 6.24
N LYS A 305 19.06 -3.45 7.45
CA LYS A 305 17.97 -3.78 8.38
C LYS A 305 17.18 -2.54 8.78
N GLU A 306 17.85 -1.40 8.98
CA GLU A 306 17.19 -0.14 9.32
C GLU A 306 16.39 0.41 8.12
N VAL A 307 16.97 0.44 6.91
CA VAL A 307 16.25 0.80 5.67
C VAL A 307 14.98 -0.03 5.51
N PHE A 308 15.09 -1.36 5.67
CA PHE A 308 13.94 -2.24 5.56
C PHE A 308 12.93 -2.01 6.68
N LYS A 309 13.38 -1.80 7.92
CA LYS A 309 12.51 -1.51 9.07
C LYS A 309 11.69 -0.23 8.82
N GLN A 310 12.30 0.82 8.30
CA GLN A 310 11.62 2.10 8.05
C GLN A 310 10.73 2.10 6.80
N CYS A 311 10.88 1.10 5.92
CA CYS A 311 10.25 1.08 4.60
C CYS A 311 8.72 0.88 4.63
N CYS A 312 7.96 1.86 4.16
CA CYS A 312 6.49 1.79 4.11
C CYS A 312 5.94 0.87 3.02
N VAL A 313 6.79 0.42 2.09
CA VAL A 313 6.40 -0.46 0.98
C VAL A 313 6.87 -1.90 1.13
N LYS A 314 7.43 -2.26 2.30
CA LYS A 314 7.94 -3.62 2.55
C LYS A 314 6.85 -4.69 2.62
N TYR A 315 5.57 -4.36 2.51
CA TYR A 315 4.46 -5.32 2.44
C TYR A 315 3.67 -5.19 1.12
N LEU A 316 4.30 -4.63 0.09
CA LEU A 316 3.78 -4.53 -1.27
C LEU A 316 4.45 -5.60 -2.14
N TYR A 317 4.14 -6.87 -1.89
CA TYR A 317 4.71 -7.97 -2.67
C TYR A 317 4.38 -7.74 -4.14
N THR A 318 5.35 -7.87 -5.04
CA THR A 318 5.17 -7.48 -6.45
C THR A 318 5.41 -8.67 -7.35
N LEU A 319 4.42 -9.01 -8.16
CA LEU A 319 4.53 -9.93 -9.27
C LEU A 319 4.97 -9.17 -10.53
N LEU A 320 6.10 -9.56 -11.10
CA LEU A 320 6.62 -9.03 -12.36
C LEU A 320 7.35 -10.13 -13.13
N HIS A 321 6.89 -10.43 -14.35
CA HIS A 321 7.49 -11.45 -15.24
C HIS A 321 7.70 -12.83 -14.60
N GLY A 322 6.69 -13.36 -13.92
CA GLY A 322 6.78 -14.69 -13.30
C GLY A 322 7.67 -14.74 -12.05
N LYS A 323 8.20 -13.61 -11.61
CA LYS A 323 8.97 -13.50 -10.35
C LYS A 323 8.17 -12.73 -9.30
N LEU A 324 8.20 -13.23 -8.08
CA LEU A 324 7.60 -12.60 -6.91
C LEU A 324 8.67 -11.89 -6.08
N TYR A 325 8.51 -10.59 -5.88
CA TYR A 325 9.42 -9.72 -5.13
C TYR A 325 8.77 -9.21 -3.85
N ARG A 326 9.61 -8.68 -2.95
CA ARG A 326 9.14 -8.04 -1.70
C ARG A 326 8.54 -6.65 -1.91
N CYS A 327 9.00 -5.90 -2.91
CA CYS A 327 8.57 -4.53 -3.16
C CYS A 327 8.68 -4.16 -4.65
N PRO A 328 7.96 -3.12 -5.11
CA PRO A 328 7.93 -2.75 -6.53
C PRO A 328 9.24 -2.12 -7.02
N PHE A 329 10.03 -1.49 -6.13
CA PHE A 329 11.34 -0.94 -6.50
C PHE A 329 12.29 -2.04 -6.96
N ILE A 330 12.48 -3.08 -6.12
CA ILE A 330 13.39 -4.20 -6.44
C ILE A 330 12.92 -4.93 -7.70
N ALA A 331 11.59 -5.14 -7.85
CA ALA A 331 11.03 -5.77 -9.04
C ALA A 331 11.42 -5.00 -10.32
N ASN A 332 11.17 -3.69 -10.36
CA ASN A 332 11.47 -2.88 -11.53
C ASN A 332 12.97 -2.69 -11.76
N ALA A 333 13.76 -2.51 -10.70
CA ALA A 333 15.19 -2.35 -10.80
C ALA A 333 15.86 -3.63 -11.35
N ALA A 334 15.40 -4.80 -10.92
CA ALA A 334 15.84 -6.08 -11.49
C ALA A 334 15.43 -6.22 -12.95
N ASN A 335 14.19 -5.86 -13.30
CA ASN A 335 13.70 -5.95 -14.69
C ASN A 335 14.39 -4.98 -15.66
N LEU A 336 14.94 -3.87 -15.15
CA LEU A 336 15.77 -2.93 -15.90
C LEU A 336 17.24 -3.34 -16.00
N ASN A 337 17.65 -4.45 -15.36
CA ASN A 337 19.04 -4.80 -15.11
C ASN A 337 19.81 -3.67 -14.39
N ALA A 338 19.12 -2.86 -13.57
CA ALA A 338 19.71 -1.70 -12.89
C ALA A 338 20.38 -2.06 -11.55
N ILE A 339 20.29 -3.34 -11.15
CA ILE A 339 20.95 -3.93 -9.98
C ILE A 339 21.50 -5.31 -10.37
N PRO A 340 22.54 -5.83 -9.69
CA PRO A 340 23.01 -7.19 -9.90
C PRO A 340 21.89 -8.21 -9.68
N ASP A 341 21.84 -9.24 -10.53
CA ASP A 341 20.93 -10.35 -10.30
C ASP A 341 21.30 -11.06 -8.99
N ASN A 342 20.29 -11.30 -8.16
CA ASN A 342 20.47 -11.95 -6.87
C ASN A 342 19.20 -12.74 -6.51
N PRO A 343 19.25 -14.08 -6.48
CA PRO A 343 18.10 -14.92 -6.17
C PRO A 343 17.50 -14.67 -4.77
N ALA A 344 18.20 -13.99 -3.86
CA ALA A 344 17.60 -13.62 -2.58
C ALA A 344 16.53 -12.52 -2.72
N ASN A 345 16.49 -11.77 -3.82
CA ASN A 345 15.55 -10.67 -4.06
C ASN A 345 14.15 -11.14 -4.51
N TYR A 346 14.01 -12.37 -4.99
CA TYR A 346 12.77 -12.85 -5.60
C TYR A 346 12.57 -14.35 -5.44
N VAL A 347 11.36 -14.80 -5.76
CA VAL A 347 11.04 -16.21 -6.01
C VAL A 347 10.66 -16.35 -7.48
N ASP A 348 11.31 -17.25 -8.20
CA ASP A 348 10.94 -17.59 -9.58
C ASP A 348 9.80 -18.60 -9.57
N LEU A 349 8.62 -18.16 -9.97
CA LEU A 349 7.39 -18.95 -9.84
C LEU A 349 7.29 -20.07 -10.86
N PHE A 350 8.01 -19.96 -11.99
CA PHE A 350 8.01 -20.96 -13.05
C PHE A 350 9.25 -21.85 -13.03
N SER A 351 10.06 -21.77 -11.98
CA SER A 351 11.20 -22.69 -11.80
C SER A 351 10.72 -24.10 -11.46
N ASP A 352 11.48 -25.12 -11.90
CA ASP A 352 11.23 -26.53 -11.55
C ASP A 352 11.56 -26.86 -10.07
N ASP A 353 11.83 -25.85 -9.23
CA ASP A 353 12.20 -26.05 -7.83
C ASP A 353 10.98 -26.46 -6.98
N LYS A 354 11.07 -27.66 -6.40
CA LYS A 354 10.05 -28.23 -5.51
C LYS A 354 9.88 -27.45 -4.20
N ASN A 355 10.78 -26.52 -3.87
CA ASN A 355 10.78 -25.75 -2.62
C ASN A 355 10.15 -24.35 -2.74
N ILE A 356 9.40 -24.07 -3.81
CA ILE A 356 8.73 -22.77 -4.02
C ILE A 356 7.95 -22.29 -2.78
N ASN A 357 7.27 -23.20 -2.07
CA ASN A 357 6.56 -22.90 -0.82
C ASN A 357 7.48 -22.29 0.25
N GLN A 358 8.67 -22.88 0.44
CA GLN A 358 9.63 -22.44 1.42
C GLN A 358 10.27 -21.11 1.02
N GLN A 359 10.53 -20.91 -0.27
CA GLN A 359 11.04 -19.64 -0.79
C GLN A 359 10.05 -18.49 -0.56
N ILE A 360 8.76 -18.72 -0.86
CA ILE A 360 7.67 -17.76 -0.61
C ILE A 360 7.56 -17.46 0.90
N LYS A 361 7.59 -18.49 1.76
CA LYS A 361 7.58 -18.30 3.22
C LYS A 361 8.78 -17.50 3.71
N ARG A 362 9.97 -17.73 3.17
CA ARG A 362 11.18 -16.94 3.49
C ARG A 362 11.03 -15.49 3.08
N LEU A 363 10.51 -15.25 1.86
CA LEU A 363 10.23 -13.92 1.34
C LEU A 363 9.27 -13.15 2.25
N ILE A 364 8.23 -13.82 2.80
CA ILE A 364 7.15 -13.22 3.59
C ILE A 364 7.50 -13.06 5.07
N LYS A 365 7.97 -14.13 5.74
CA LYS A 365 8.07 -14.18 7.21
C LYS A 365 9.49 -13.97 7.73
N VAL A 366 10.52 -14.38 6.99
CA VAL A 366 11.88 -14.53 7.55
C VAL A 366 12.78 -13.34 7.23
N ALA A 367 12.67 -12.79 6.02
CA ALA A 367 13.57 -11.76 5.55
C ALA A 367 13.45 -10.46 6.35
N LYS A 368 14.60 -9.93 6.78
CA LYS A 368 14.73 -8.65 7.51
C LYS A 368 15.23 -7.51 6.63
N PHE A 369 15.71 -7.83 5.44
CA PHE A 369 16.10 -6.92 4.35
C PHE A 369 16.39 -7.80 3.12
N PHE A 370 16.62 -7.15 1.98
CA PHE A 370 16.96 -7.80 0.72
C PHE A 370 18.21 -7.12 0.13
N PRO A 371 19.09 -7.85 -0.59
CA PRO A 371 20.24 -7.23 -1.26
C PRO A 371 19.88 -6.03 -2.13
N GLY A 372 18.74 -6.08 -2.83
CA GLY A 372 18.22 -4.97 -3.64
C GLY A 372 17.85 -3.72 -2.83
N CYS A 373 17.68 -3.82 -1.50
CA CYS A 373 17.50 -2.64 -0.65
C CYS A 373 18.72 -1.71 -0.68
N ASP A 374 19.92 -2.24 -0.97
CA ASP A 374 21.14 -1.43 -1.06
C ASP A 374 21.23 -0.57 -2.33
N PHE A 375 20.20 -0.64 -3.18
CA PHE A 375 20.10 0.14 -4.41
C PHE A 375 18.98 1.18 -4.38
N CYS A 376 18.16 1.16 -3.32
CA CYS A 376 17.06 2.08 -3.10
C CYS A 376 17.48 3.16 -2.11
N ASP A 377 17.00 4.39 -2.32
CA ASP A 377 17.17 5.49 -1.38
C ASP A 377 16.46 5.25 -0.02
N GLY A 378 15.60 4.23 0.07
CA GLY A 378 14.70 4.03 1.21
C GLY A 378 13.38 4.79 1.00
N ARG A 379 12.33 4.37 1.70
CA ARG A 379 11.01 5.01 1.63
C ARG A 379 10.35 5.01 3.01
N PRO A 380 10.76 5.94 3.89
CA PRO A 380 10.28 5.98 5.27
C PRO A 380 8.79 6.31 5.35
N TYR A 381 8.17 5.99 6.49
CA TYR A 381 6.82 6.46 6.83
C TYR A 381 6.78 7.98 7.08
N ASP A 382 7.85 8.51 7.68
CA ASP A 382 8.07 9.95 7.88
C ASP A 382 9.28 10.38 7.02
N ALA A 383 9.00 11.13 5.96
CA ALA A 383 10.02 11.63 5.04
C ALA A 383 10.84 12.80 5.59
N THR A 384 10.58 13.26 6.83
CA THR A 384 11.43 14.23 7.54
C THR A 384 12.59 13.56 8.28
N SER A 385 12.52 12.23 8.47
CA SER A 385 13.59 11.43 9.07
C SER A 385 14.62 11.01 8.02
N SER A 386 15.92 11.05 8.37
CA SER A 386 17.02 10.47 7.59
C SER A 386 17.37 9.03 8.01
N VAL A 387 16.65 8.46 8.98
CA VAL A 387 16.92 7.11 9.48
C VAL A 387 16.54 6.09 8.42
N GLY A 388 17.52 5.35 7.89
CA GLY A 388 17.30 4.36 6.83
C GLY A 388 16.83 5.00 5.52
N TYR A 389 17.17 6.27 5.27
CA TYR A 389 16.69 7.05 4.14
C TYR A 389 17.75 8.04 3.63
N ASP A 390 18.09 7.92 2.34
CA ASP A 390 19.11 8.72 1.65
C ASP A 390 18.51 9.63 0.56
N GLY A 391 17.18 9.83 0.57
CA GLY A 391 16.49 10.75 -0.34
C GLY A 391 16.33 12.15 0.27
N LYS A 392 15.70 13.05 -0.48
CA LYS A 392 15.55 14.47 -0.11
C LYS A 392 14.27 14.81 0.66
N GLY A 393 13.51 13.81 1.09
CA GLY A 393 12.23 13.99 1.79
C GLY A 393 11.06 14.14 0.82
N ILE A 394 10.14 15.05 1.14
CA ILE A 394 8.96 15.30 0.29
C ILE A 394 9.35 16.10 -0.95
N ILE A 395 8.93 15.61 -2.11
CA ILE A 395 9.14 16.23 -3.42
C ILE A 395 7.81 16.49 -4.12
N LYS A 396 7.85 17.36 -5.14
CA LYS A 396 6.68 17.64 -5.98
C LYS A 396 6.38 16.45 -6.88
N ALA A 397 5.12 16.01 -6.86
CA ALA A 397 4.63 14.94 -7.73
C ALA A 397 4.52 15.39 -9.19
N GLY A 398 4.59 14.42 -10.12
CA GLY A 398 4.22 14.64 -11.53
C GLY A 398 5.19 15.51 -12.34
N ILE A 399 6.38 15.84 -11.84
CA ILE A 399 7.41 16.49 -12.67
C ILE A 399 7.76 15.54 -13.81
N GLN A 400 7.54 15.95 -15.05
CA GLN A 400 7.81 15.13 -16.23
C GLN A 400 9.26 15.30 -16.69
N THR A 401 9.87 14.22 -17.20
CA THR A 401 11.15 14.29 -17.93
C THR A 401 10.91 14.21 -19.44
N PRO A 402 11.60 15.02 -20.26
CA PRO A 402 11.48 14.94 -21.72
C PRO A 402 12.04 13.62 -22.26
N GLU A 403 13.17 13.20 -21.69
CA GLU A 403 13.95 12.03 -22.10
C GLU A 403 13.88 10.91 -21.06
N ILE A 404 14.21 9.70 -21.51
CA ILE A 404 14.46 8.56 -20.62
C ILE A 404 15.69 8.89 -19.77
N LEU A 405 15.62 8.64 -18.47
CA LEU A 405 16.75 8.91 -17.58
C LEU A 405 17.80 7.82 -17.69
N ASP A 406 19.06 8.23 -17.59
CA ASP A 406 20.19 7.31 -17.55
C ASP A 406 20.28 6.57 -16.21
N TYR A 407 20.77 5.35 -16.27
CA TYR A 407 21.07 4.52 -15.11
C TYR A 407 22.22 3.57 -15.44
N LYS A 408 22.84 3.02 -14.39
CA LYS A 408 23.87 1.99 -14.56
C LYS A 408 23.21 0.63 -14.79
N GLU A 409 23.52 0.01 -15.93
CA GLU A 409 23.13 -1.37 -16.21
C GLU A 409 24.18 -2.35 -15.67
N TYR A 410 23.72 -3.44 -15.08
CA TYR A 410 24.50 -4.58 -14.61
C TYR A 410 24.29 -5.73 -15.60
N LYS A 411 25.39 -6.35 -16.03
CA LYS A 411 25.37 -7.48 -16.95
C LYS A 411 25.31 -8.80 -16.20
#